data_AF-A0A7X6SR15-F1
#
_entry.id   AF-A0A7X6SR15-F1
#
_cell.length_a   1.000
_cell.length_b   1.000
_cell.length_c   1.000
_cell.angle_alpha   90.00
_cell.angle_beta   90.00
_cell.angle_gamma   90.00
#
_symmetry.space_group_name_H-M   'P 1'
#
loop_
_entity.id
_entity.type
_entity.pdbx_description
1 polymer ?
#
loop_
_entity_poly.entity_id
_entity_poly.type
_entity_poly.pdbx_seq_one_letter_code
_entity_poly.pdbx_strand_id
1 'polypeptide(L)'
;MNSLTKEEIRKILENIESGEKSSVLGYFSKPFRVYHGDRTLFIKLYFPVNNQEYASRIISNHNDYIRELRHAGIKVPETIILSRKTKGKHQLVIIQDSFRDDELLRNRILSEDLGGVKRLCTMVFDEMLEFREKKNKDLDIGFHPTLRNYCVHKNELWFFDTFPPMLMDQKTLNRLIIKMSPHGGFLKKIIPPVLVNKVTDEYYNIDTMFTGVVGSCCRLRPGDSEAILEFSRGYANESELITDDEKKSILRLLVRPPQLSGIWILVRKLSRNTGK
;
A
#
# COMPACT_ATOMS: atom_id res chain seq x y z
N MET A 1 -6.34 17.43 -11.28
CA MET A 1 -7.70 17.13 -11.80
C MET A 1 -8.71 17.67 -10.80
N ASN A 2 -9.89 18.12 -11.24
CA ASN A 2 -10.92 18.62 -10.32
C ASN A 2 -11.51 17.47 -9.49
N SER A 3 -11.79 17.71 -8.22
CA SER A 3 -12.43 16.73 -7.34
C SER A 3 -13.85 16.39 -7.83
N LEU A 4 -14.29 15.13 -7.64
CA LEU A 4 -15.63 14.69 -8.03
C LEU A 4 -16.71 15.37 -7.17
N THR A 5 -17.80 15.78 -7.80
CA THR A 5 -19.01 16.29 -7.14
C THR A 5 -19.78 15.16 -6.44
N LYS A 6 -20.65 15.52 -5.49
CA LYS A 6 -21.52 14.55 -4.79
C LYS A 6 -22.41 13.76 -5.74
N GLU A 7 -22.88 14.40 -6.80
CA GLU A 7 -23.78 13.78 -7.79
C GLU A 7 -23.03 12.78 -8.68
N GLU A 8 -21.80 13.11 -9.09
CA GLU A 8 -20.94 12.17 -9.83
C GLU A 8 -20.61 10.94 -8.98
N ILE A 9 -20.25 11.14 -7.70
CA ILE A 9 -19.99 10.05 -6.76
C ILE A 9 -21.22 9.14 -6.62
N ARG A 10 -22.43 9.72 -6.48
CA ARG A 10 -23.67 8.94 -6.38
C ARG A 10 -23.85 8.04 -7.60
N LYS A 11 -23.72 8.60 -8.81
CA LYS A 11 -23.83 7.84 -10.07
C LYS A 11 -22.76 6.75 -10.20
N ILE A 12 -21.54 7.01 -9.76
CA ILE A 12 -20.46 6.02 -9.75
C ILE A 12 -20.81 4.85 -8.83
N LEU A 13 -21.31 5.14 -7.62
CA LEU A 13 -21.65 4.10 -6.63
C LEU A 13 -22.86 3.26 -7.02
N GLU A 14 -23.83 3.83 -7.75
CA GLU A 14 -24.98 3.10 -8.31
C GLU A 14 -24.55 2.09 -9.38
N ASN A 15 -23.55 2.44 -10.19
CA ASN A 15 -23.07 1.62 -11.29
C ASN A 15 -21.88 0.72 -10.92
N ILE A 16 -21.46 0.68 -9.65
CA ILE A 16 -20.25 -0.07 -9.28
C ILE A 16 -20.41 -1.59 -9.49
N GLU A 17 -21.64 -2.10 -9.41
CA GLU A 17 -21.94 -3.53 -9.61
C GLU A 17 -21.90 -3.94 -11.10
N SER A 18 -21.94 -2.97 -12.02
CA SER A 18 -21.72 -3.19 -13.47
C SER A 18 -20.29 -2.86 -13.93
N GLY A 19 -19.41 -2.37 -13.04
CA GLY A 19 -18.03 -2.02 -13.35
C GLY A 19 -17.11 -3.23 -13.57
N GLU A 20 -16.06 -3.04 -14.36
CA GLU A 20 -15.07 -4.08 -14.63
C GLU A 20 -14.22 -4.35 -13.38
N LYS A 21 -14.13 -5.63 -12.99
CA LYS A 21 -13.28 -6.05 -11.87
C LYS A 21 -11.83 -6.04 -12.34
N SER A 22 -11.09 -5.01 -11.96
CA SER A 22 -9.73 -4.76 -12.44
C SER A 22 -8.70 -5.75 -11.86
N SER A 23 -8.95 -6.34 -10.68
CA SER A 23 -8.05 -7.36 -10.12
C SER A 23 -8.69 -8.18 -8.99
N VAL A 24 -8.16 -9.38 -8.75
CA VAL A 24 -8.44 -10.20 -7.55
C VAL A 24 -7.45 -9.89 -6.41
N LEU A 25 -6.46 -9.02 -6.65
CA LEU A 25 -5.34 -8.80 -5.74
C LEU A 25 -5.55 -7.61 -4.82
N GLY A 26 -5.77 -7.91 -3.54
CA GLY A 26 -5.86 -6.95 -2.44
C GLY A 26 -6.25 -7.68 -1.16
N TYR A 27 -5.58 -7.36 -0.05
CA TYR A 27 -5.83 -8.07 1.22
C TYR A 27 -7.22 -7.74 1.81
N PHE A 28 -7.75 -6.56 1.48
CA PHE A 28 -9.02 -6.06 2.03
C PHE A 28 -10.15 -5.88 1.00
N SER A 29 -9.83 -5.72 -0.29
CA SER A 29 -10.80 -5.41 -1.34
C SER A 29 -10.35 -5.92 -2.71
N LYS A 30 -11.33 -6.17 -3.59
CA LYS A 30 -11.11 -6.32 -5.03
C LYS A 30 -11.42 -4.98 -5.69
N PRO A 31 -10.46 -4.34 -6.37
CA PRO A 31 -10.72 -3.06 -6.98
C PRO A 31 -11.53 -3.18 -8.27
N PHE A 32 -12.33 -2.16 -8.54
CA PHE A 32 -13.10 -1.95 -9.76
C PHE A 32 -12.48 -0.81 -10.56
N ARG A 33 -12.40 -0.95 -11.88
CA ARG A 33 -12.08 0.16 -12.77
C ARG A 33 -13.39 0.68 -13.35
N VAL A 34 -13.66 1.97 -13.18
CA VAL A 34 -14.88 2.64 -13.66
C VAL A 34 -14.49 3.83 -14.53
N TYR A 35 -15.09 3.93 -15.70
CA TYR A 35 -14.90 5.05 -16.61
C TYR A 35 -16.00 6.09 -16.38
N HIS A 36 -15.61 7.34 -16.14
CA HIS A 36 -16.51 8.46 -15.90
C HIS A 36 -16.09 9.66 -16.76
N GLY A 37 -16.74 9.81 -17.93
CA GLY A 37 -16.22 10.66 -19.00
C GLY A 37 -14.83 10.16 -19.43
N ASP A 38 -13.87 11.08 -19.55
CA ASP A 38 -12.47 10.75 -19.87
C ASP A 38 -11.65 10.30 -18.65
N ARG A 39 -12.26 10.28 -17.45
CA ARG A 39 -11.57 9.87 -16.22
C ARG A 39 -11.71 8.38 -16.02
N THR A 40 -10.58 7.72 -15.78
CA THR A 40 -10.54 6.34 -15.30
C THR A 40 -10.38 6.35 -13.79
N LEU A 41 -11.31 5.74 -13.07
CA LEU A 41 -11.34 5.70 -11.61
C LEU A 41 -11.09 4.29 -11.10
N PHE A 42 -10.38 4.19 -9.98
CA PHE A 42 -10.16 2.97 -9.23
C PHE A 42 -11.02 3.00 -7.97
N ILE A 43 -11.87 1.98 -7.78
CA ILE A 43 -12.78 1.92 -6.64
C ILE A 43 -12.49 0.68 -5.80
N LYS A 44 -12.25 0.88 -4.51
CA LYS A 44 -12.03 -0.20 -3.55
C LYS A 44 -13.20 -0.28 -2.57
N LEU A 45 -13.80 -1.46 -2.49
CA LEU A 45 -14.87 -1.80 -1.55
C LEU A 45 -14.31 -2.63 -0.40
N TYR A 46 -14.39 -2.10 0.83
CA TYR A 46 -13.89 -2.78 2.02
C TYR A 46 -15.00 -3.56 2.73
N PHE A 47 -14.63 -4.34 3.75
CA PHE A 47 -15.61 -5.07 4.55
C PHE A 47 -16.53 -4.11 5.33
N PRO A 48 -17.84 -4.38 5.37
CA PRO A 48 -18.79 -3.50 6.03
C PRO A 48 -18.73 -3.63 7.55
N VAL A 49 -18.86 -2.49 8.24
CA VAL A 49 -18.91 -2.38 9.71
C VAL A 49 -20.33 -2.02 10.18
N ASN A 50 -20.70 -2.44 11.38
CA ASN A 50 -22.07 -2.21 11.89
C ASN A 50 -22.28 -0.80 12.49
N ASN A 51 -21.21 -0.06 12.79
CA ASN A 51 -21.28 1.20 13.53
C ASN A 51 -20.88 2.38 12.62
N GLN A 52 -21.80 3.33 12.45
CA GLN A 52 -21.60 4.54 11.66
C GLN A 52 -20.47 5.42 12.19
N GLU A 53 -20.45 5.70 13.49
CA GLU A 53 -19.43 6.52 14.12
C GLU A 53 -18.03 5.93 13.92
N TYR A 54 -17.91 4.60 13.99
CA TYR A 54 -16.66 3.92 13.70
C TYR A 54 -16.23 4.08 12.24
N ALA A 55 -17.16 3.98 11.29
CA ALA A 55 -16.87 4.26 9.88
C ALA A 55 -16.43 5.72 9.66
N SER A 56 -17.12 6.68 10.30
CA SER A 56 -16.78 8.10 10.25
C SER A 56 -15.39 8.39 10.82
N ARG A 57 -15.01 7.73 11.92
CA ARG A 57 -13.65 7.84 12.49
C ARG A 57 -12.58 7.35 11.53
N ILE A 58 -12.81 6.22 10.84
CA ILE A 58 -11.86 5.72 9.82
C ILE A 58 -11.74 6.70 8.65
N ILE A 59 -12.87 7.26 8.19
CA ILE A 59 -12.90 8.27 7.12
C ILE A 59 -12.11 9.51 7.51
N SER A 60 -12.35 10.06 8.71
CA SER A 60 -11.61 11.23 9.21
C SER A 60 -10.11 10.94 9.26
N ASN A 61 -9.72 9.81 9.86
CA ASN A 61 -8.32 9.42 9.98
C ASN A 61 -7.64 9.21 8.63
N HIS A 62 -8.38 8.74 7.63
CA HIS A 62 -7.86 8.55 6.27
C HIS A 62 -7.64 9.86 5.54
N ASN A 63 -8.56 10.82 5.68
CA ASN A 63 -8.36 12.17 5.14
C ASN A 63 -7.16 12.87 5.78
N ASP A 64 -6.99 12.74 7.10
CA ASP A 64 -5.84 13.28 7.82
C ASP A 64 -4.55 12.57 7.40
N TYR A 65 -4.58 11.25 7.25
CA TYR A 65 -3.43 10.50 6.75
C TYR A 65 -2.98 10.96 5.35
N ILE A 66 -3.91 11.18 4.42
CA ILE A 66 -3.57 11.71 3.09
C ILE A 66 -2.95 13.10 3.17
N ARG A 67 -3.47 13.97 4.05
CA ARG A 67 -2.88 15.29 4.28
C ARG A 67 -1.44 15.18 4.76
N GLU A 68 -1.16 14.31 5.73
CA GLU A 68 0.19 14.12 6.26
C GLU A 68 1.13 13.47 5.22
N LEU A 69 0.65 12.54 4.41
CA LEU A 69 1.43 11.99 3.27
C LEU A 69 1.82 13.10 2.30
N ARG A 70 0.86 13.94 1.90
CA ARG A 70 1.11 15.06 0.99
C ARG A 70 2.04 16.11 1.62
N HIS A 71 1.90 16.37 2.92
CA HIS A 71 2.82 17.24 3.66
C HIS A 71 4.25 16.70 3.65
N ALA A 72 4.43 15.38 3.78
CA ALA A 72 5.73 14.73 3.67
C ALA A 72 6.27 14.64 2.22
N GLY A 73 5.55 15.18 1.24
CA GLY A 73 5.96 15.21 -0.17
C GLY A 73 5.49 14.03 -1.02
N ILE A 74 4.75 13.08 -0.44
CA ILE A 74 4.22 11.91 -1.17
C ILE A 74 3.12 12.36 -2.14
N LYS A 75 3.29 12.04 -3.41
CA LYS A 75 2.25 12.29 -4.42
C LYS A 75 1.15 11.25 -4.28
N VAL A 76 -0.03 11.72 -3.90
CA VAL A 76 -1.25 10.89 -3.80
C VAL A 76 -2.27 11.43 -4.79
N PRO A 77 -2.84 10.60 -5.69
CA PRO A 77 -3.89 11.04 -6.61
C PRO A 77 -5.11 11.56 -5.85
N GLU A 78 -6.01 12.25 -6.55
CA GLU A 78 -7.27 12.65 -5.94
C GLU A 78 -7.99 11.42 -5.41
N THR A 79 -8.29 11.46 -4.12
CA THR A 79 -8.75 10.31 -3.35
C THR A 79 -9.92 10.74 -2.49
N ILE A 80 -11.00 9.97 -2.56
CA ILE A 80 -12.20 10.17 -1.77
C ILE A 80 -12.48 8.88 -1.01
N ILE A 81 -12.71 8.98 0.29
CA ILE A 81 -13.24 7.89 1.10
C ILE A 81 -14.64 8.26 1.61
N LEU A 82 -15.57 7.31 1.55
CA LEU A 82 -16.94 7.49 2.00
C LEU A 82 -17.54 6.20 2.57
N SER A 83 -18.68 6.34 3.23
CA SER A 83 -19.48 5.22 3.74
C SER A 83 -20.73 5.03 2.88
N ARG A 84 -20.89 3.85 2.29
CA ARG A 84 -22.11 3.40 1.61
C ARG A 84 -22.91 2.50 2.54
N LYS A 85 -24.19 2.80 2.76
CA LYS A 85 -25.07 1.96 3.57
C LYS A 85 -25.53 0.76 2.73
N THR A 86 -25.21 -0.44 3.18
CA THR A 86 -25.56 -1.70 2.50
C THR A 86 -26.09 -2.70 3.52
N LYS A 87 -27.35 -3.14 3.38
CA LYS A 87 -28.00 -4.12 4.28
C LYS A 87 -27.86 -3.77 5.78
N GLY A 88 -28.10 -2.50 6.11
CA GLY A 88 -27.99 -1.99 7.49
C GLY A 88 -26.57 -1.83 8.04
N LYS A 89 -25.53 -2.09 7.22
CA LYS A 89 -24.12 -1.89 7.58
C LYS A 89 -23.51 -0.74 6.79
N HIS A 90 -22.35 -0.28 7.24
CA HIS A 90 -21.55 0.79 6.65
C HIS A 90 -20.35 0.21 5.93
N GLN A 91 -20.39 0.21 4.60
CA GLN A 91 -19.29 -0.21 3.75
C GLN A 91 -18.39 0.98 3.42
N LEU A 92 -17.11 0.90 3.75
CA LEU A 92 -16.15 1.91 3.31
C LEU A 92 -15.86 1.71 1.82
N VAL A 93 -15.83 2.83 1.11
CA VAL A 93 -15.53 2.90 -0.32
C VAL A 93 -14.45 3.95 -0.51
N ILE A 94 -13.37 3.58 -1.21
CA ILE A 94 -12.36 4.52 -1.68
C ILE A 94 -12.49 4.65 -3.19
N ILE A 95 -12.57 5.89 -3.69
CA ILE A 95 -12.55 6.25 -5.10
C ILE A 95 -11.30 7.07 -5.36
N GLN A 96 -10.50 6.67 -6.33
CA GLN A 96 -9.23 7.31 -6.67
C GLN A 96 -9.09 7.47 -8.18
N ASP A 97 -8.36 8.49 -8.62
CA ASP A 97 -7.91 8.53 -10.00
C ASP A 97 -7.03 7.29 -10.29
N SER A 98 -7.24 6.68 -11.45
CA SER A 98 -6.52 5.49 -11.89
C SER A 98 -5.39 5.88 -12.83
N PHE A 99 -4.40 5.00 -12.90
CA PHE A 99 -3.28 5.07 -13.84
C PHE A 99 -3.37 3.93 -14.84
N ARG A 100 -2.71 4.08 -15.98
CA ARG A 100 -2.63 3.01 -16.98
C ARG A 100 -1.85 1.83 -16.42
N ASP A 101 -2.15 0.65 -16.93
CA ASP A 101 -1.51 -0.57 -16.44
C ASP A 101 0.00 -0.58 -16.69
N ASP A 102 0.47 0.04 -17.78
CA ASP A 102 1.90 0.17 -18.07
C ASP A 102 2.61 1.29 -17.28
N GLU A 103 1.85 2.10 -16.52
CA GLU A 103 2.40 3.04 -15.55
C GLU A 103 2.56 2.40 -14.17
N LEU A 104 1.86 1.30 -13.88
CA LEU A 104 1.96 0.61 -12.58
C LEU A 104 3.38 0.12 -12.33
N LEU A 105 3.94 0.45 -11.16
CA LEU A 105 5.35 0.21 -10.86
C LEU A 105 5.70 -1.28 -10.99
N ARG A 106 4.85 -2.16 -10.46
CA ARG A 106 5.01 -3.61 -10.62
C ARG A 106 5.13 -4.04 -12.09
N ASN A 107 4.32 -3.48 -12.97
CA ASN A 107 4.31 -3.84 -14.39
C ASN A 107 5.55 -3.30 -15.10
N ARG A 108 5.98 -2.07 -14.75
CA ARG A 108 7.25 -1.50 -15.23
C ARG A 108 8.46 -2.31 -14.76
N ILE A 109 8.49 -2.76 -13.52
CA ILE A 109 9.55 -3.66 -13.01
C ILE A 109 9.61 -4.95 -13.83
N LEU A 110 8.47 -5.50 -14.28
CA LEU A 110 8.44 -6.70 -15.10
C LEU A 110 8.89 -6.47 -16.55
N SER A 111 8.61 -5.29 -17.13
CA SER A 111 8.83 -5.02 -18.56
C SER A 111 10.14 -4.30 -18.88
N GLU A 112 10.71 -3.53 -17.95
CA GLU A 112 11.95 -2.78 -18.21
C GLU A 112 13.20 -3.66 -18.21
N ASP A 113 14.29 -3.12 -18.76
CA ASP A 113 15.62 -3.70 -18.60
C ASP A 113 16.16 -3.49 -17.17
N LEU A 114 17.30 -4.11 -16.87
CA LEU A 114 17.91 -4.02 -15.54
C LEU A 114 18.24 -2.57 -15.14
N GLY A 115 18.63 -1.73 -16.10
CA GLY A 115 18.89 -0.31 -15.86
C GLY A 115 17.63 0.43 -15.44
N GLY A 116 16.51 0.15 -16.09
CA GLY A 116 15.19 0.65 -15.72
C GLY A 116 14.73 0.18 -14.35
N VAL A 117 14.87 -1.12 -14.06
CA VAL A 117 14.55 -1.69 -12.74
C VAL A 117 15.35 -0.99 -11.64
N LYS A 118 16.65 -0.75 -11.85
CA LYS A 118 17.49 -0.01 -10.91
C LYS A 118 16.91 1.39 -10.65
N ARG A 119 16.62 2.16 -11.71
CA ARG A 119 16.02 3.51 -11.56
C ARG A 119 14.70 3.48 -10.79
N LEU A 120 13.82 2.54 -11.11
CA LEU A 120 12.53 2.39 -10.46
C LEU A 120 12.68 2.05 -8.96
N CYS A 121 13.65 1.20 -8.60
CA CYS A 121 13.92 0.88 -7.19
C CYS A 121 14.48 2.09 -6.45
N THR A 122 15.41 2.84 -7.08
CA THR A 122 15.92 4.10 -6.55
C THR A 122 14.80 5.08 -6.23
N MET A 123 13.85 5.29 -7.16
CA MET A 123 12.69 6.16 -6.91
C MET A 123 11.91 5.77 -5.65
N VAL A 124 11.71 4.47 -5.42
CA VAL A 124 10.99 3.99 -4.21
C VAL A 124 11.83 4.16 -2.94
N PHE A 125 13.13 3.90 -3.01
CA PHE A 125 14.03 4.08 -1.87
C PHE A 125 14.15 5.55 -1.47
N ASP A 126 14.30 6.44 -2.44
CA ASP A 126 14.33 7.89 -2.23
C ASP A 126 13.02 8.34 -1.58
N GLU A 127 11.87 7.99 -2.13
CA GLU A 127 10.57 8.41 -1.59
C GLU A 127 10.34 7.90 -0.15
N MET A 128 10.76 6.67 0.16
CA MET A 128 10.69 6.13 1.51
C MET A 128 11.58 6.88 2.50
N LEU A 129 12.82 7.19 2.13
CA LEU A 129 13.76 7.89 3.00
C LEU A 129 13.34 9.35 3.17
N GLU A 130 12.92 10.01 2.10
CA GLU A 130 12.40 11.38 2.13
C GLU A 130 11.14 11.48 2.99
N PHE A 131 10.21 10.54 2.87
CA PHE A 131 9.05 10.47 3.75
C PHE A 131 9.48 10.41 5.22
N ARG A 132 10.45 9.53 5.54
CA ARG A 132 10.93 9.38 6.91
C ARG A 132 11.47 10.71 7.45
N GLU A 133 12.20 11.47 6.65
CA GLU A 133 12.75 12.77 7.03
C GLU A 133 11.68 13.85 7.17
N LYS A 134 10.76 13.94 6.21
CA LYS A 134 9.77 15.02 6.10
C LYS A 134 8.49 14.79 6.90
N LYS A 135 8.19 13.55 7.32
CA LYS A 135 6.97 13.27 8.10
C LYS A 135 6.97 14.05 9.41
N ASN A 136 5.76 14.43 9.85
CA ASN A 136 5.56 15.00 11.17
C ASN A 136 6.06 14.01 12.25
N LYS A 137 7.03 14.45 13.05
CA LYS A 137 7.70 13.62 14.08
C LYS A 137 6.86 13.47 15.34
N ASP A 138 5.87 14.34 15.54
CA ASP A 138 4.97 14.32 16.69
C ASP A 138 3.78 13.36 16.49
N LEU A 139 3.65 12.78 15.28
CA LEU A 139 2.57 11.87 14.91
C LEU A 139 3.06 10.45 14.70
N ASP A 140 2.29 9.48 15.22
CA ASP A 140 2.42 8.07 14.87
C ASP A 140 1.88 7.85 13.46
N ILE A 141 2.76 8.00 12.47
CA ILE A 141 2.46 7.80 11.06
C ILE A 141 3.36 6.72 10.45
N GLY A 142 2.71 5.68 9.94
CA GLY A 142 3.34 4.61 9.17
C GLY A 142 3.28 4.83 7.66
N PHE A 143 4.12 4.10 6.92
CA PHE A 143 4.16 4.12 5.47
C PHE A 143 4.55 2.74 4.95
N HIS A 144 3.87 2.24 3.92
CA HIS A 144 4.11 0.91 3.39
C HIS A 144 4.48 0.99 1.90
N PRO A 145 5.79 1.04 1.58
CA PRO A 145 6.26 1.28 0.22
C PRO A 145 6.24 0.00 -0.63
N THR A 146 5.14 -0.75 -0.64
CA THR A 146 5.04 -1.93 -1.51
C THR A 146 4.91 -1.52 -2.97
N LEU A 147 5.60 -2.25 -3.87
CA LEU A 147 5.61 -1.98 -5.32
C LEU A 147 4.21 -1.95 -5.96
N ARG A 148 3.21 -2.54 -5.30
CA ARG A 148 1.81 -2.58 -5.78
C ARG A 148 1.06 -1.26 -5.54
N ASN A 149 1.55 -0.43 -4.64
CA ASN A 149 0.90 0.81 -4.23
C ASN A 149 1.39 2.00 -5.04
N TYR A 150 2.30 1.77 -5.99
CA TYR A 150 2.95 2.80 -6.78
C TYR A 150 2.68 2.65 -8.27
N CYS A 151 2.66 3.80 -8.94
CA CYS A 151 2.85 3.92 -10.37
C CYS A 151 3.87 5.02 -10.65
N VAL A 152 4.40 5.03 -11.86
CA VAL A 152 5.23 6.12 -12.35
C VAL A 152 4.48 6.85 -13.45
N HIS A 153 4.03 8.06 -13.13
CA HIS A 153 3.28 8.93 -14.04
C HIS A 153 4.08 10.21 -14.27
N LYS A 154 4.35 10.55 -15.54
CA LYS A 154 5.16 11.71 -15.93
C LYS A 154 6.52 11.77 -15.23
N ASN A 155 7.18 10.62 -15.12
CA ASN A 155 8.49 10.43 -14.48
C ASN A 155 8.51 10.73 -12.96
N GLU A 156 7.35 10.71 -12.31
CA GLU A 156 7.22 10.89 -10.87
C GLU A 156 6.56 9.66 -10.26
N LEU A 157 6.94 9.31 -9.04
CA LEU A 157 6.32 8.22 -8.28
C LEU A 157 5.01 8.72 -7.67
N TRP A 158 3.93 7.94 -7.80
CA TRP A 158 2.62 8.26 -7.23
C TRP A 158 2.13 7.09 -6.38
N PHE A 159 1.76 7.36 -5.13
CA PHE A 159 1.25 6.41 -4.16
C PHE A 159 -0.28 6.40 -4.14
N PHE A 160 -0.92 5.28 -4.46
CA PHE A 160 -2.38 5.22 -4.60
C PHE A 160 -3.09 4.22 -3.69
N ASP A 161 -2.43 3.32 -2.93
CA ASP A 161 -3.15 2.47 -1.96
C ASP A 161 -3.03 3.00 -0.52
N THR A 162 -3.91 3.94 -0.19
CA THR A 162 -3.87 4.70 1.08
C THR A 162 -4.62 4.02 2.24
N PHE A 163 -5.05 2.75 2.07
CA PHE A 163 -5.76 2.00 3.12
C PHE A 163 -5.01 0.71 3.52
N PRO A 164 -4.93 0.37 4.82
CA PRO A 164 -5.48 1.11 5.97
C PRO A 164 -4.77 2.47 6.18
N PRO A 165 -5.47 3.50 6.70
CA PRO A 165 -4.82 4.74 7.05
C PRO A 165 -3.87 4.50 8.22
N MET A 166 -2.59 4.82 8.06
CA MET A 166 -1.54 4.51 9.04
C MET A 166 -1.19 5.68 9.95
N LEU A 167 -2.08 6.68 10.03
CA LEU A 167 -2.03 7.73 11.04
C LEU A 167 -2.65 7.21 12.35
N MET A 168 -1.94 6.29 13.01
CA MET A 168 -2.33 5.70 14.29
C MET A 168 -1.18 4.84 14.82
N ASP A 169 -1.22 4.54 16.12
CA ASP A 169 -0.34 3.56 16.72
C ASP A 169 -0.54 2.15 16.11
N GLN A 170 0.51 1.34 16.17
CA GLN A 170 0.54 0.01 15.58
C GLN A 170 -0.56 -0.93 16.12
N LYS A 171 -0.89 -0.84 17.41
CA LYS A 171 -1.91 -1.69 18.05
C LYS A 171 -3.30 -1.34 17.54
N THR A 172 -3.57 -0.06 17.31
CA THR A 172 -4.80 0.44 16.70
C THR A 172 -4.89 0.02 15.23
N LEU A 173 -3.78 0.09 14.49
CA LEU A 173 -3.71 -0.40 13.11
C LEU A 173 -4.03 -1.89 13.02
N ASN A 174 -3.45 -2.71 13.88
CA ASN A 174 -3.71 -4.16 13.92
C ASN A 174 -5.18 -4.49 14.19
N ARG A 175 -5.83 -3.75 15.08
CA ARG A 175 -7.26 -3.91 15.35
C ARG A 175 -8.11 -3.55 14.12
N LEU A 176 -7.75 -2.48 13.41
CA LEU A 176 -8.42 -2.08 12.18
C LEU A 176 -8.28 -3.15 11.10
N ILE A 177 -7.06 -3.63 10.84
CA ILE A 177 -6.76 -4.69 9.87
C ILE A 177 -7.61 -5.93 10.14
N ILE A 178 -7.64 -6.41 11.38
CA ILE A 178 -8.43 -7.59 11.76
C ILE A 178 -9.91 -7.32 11.52
N LYS A 179 -10.44 -6.19 11.99
CA LYS A 179 -11.88 -5.87 11.91
C LYS A 179 -12.36 -5.71 10.47
N MET A 180 -11.49 -5.24 9.58
CA MET A 180 -11.78 -5.04 8.15
C MET A 180 -11.41 -6.24 7.28
N SER A 181 -10.97 -7.36 7.88
CA SER A 181 -10.66 -8.59 7.14
C SER A 181 -11.91 -9.48 6.97
N PRO A 182 -12.02 -10.26 5.87
CA PRO A 182 -13.17 -11.15 5.62
C PRO A 182 -13.51 -12.10 6.76
N HIS A 183 -12.47 -12.57 7.46
CA HIS A 183 -12.57 -13.52 8.57
C HIS A 183 -12.25 -12.88 9.91
N GLY A 184 -12.30 -11.55 10.03
CA GLY A 184 -11.82 -10.80 11.20
C GLY A 184 -12.31 -11.29 12.55
N GLY A 185 -13.60 -11.64 12.65
CA GLY A 185 -14.19 -12.17 13.89
C GLY A 185 -13.64 -13.53 14.32
N PHE A 186 -13.23 -14.37 13.36
CA PHE A 186 -12.60 -15.67 13.59
C PHE A 186 -11.08 -15.51 13.81
N LEU A 187 -10.43 -14.71 12.97
CA LEU A 187 -8.99 -14.41 13.06
C LEU A 187 -8.61 -13.78 14.40
N LYS A 188 -9.45 -12.90 14.96
CA LYS A 188 -9.22 -12.31 16.30
C LYS A 188 -9.08 -13.36 17.41
N LYS A 189 -9.71 -14.53 17.26
CA LYS A 189 -9.69 -15.61 18.27
C LYS A 189 -8.49 -16.55 18.11
N ILE A 190 -7.86 -16.57 16.93
CA ILE A 190 -6.88 -17.59 16.54
C ILE A 190 -5.49 -17.01 16.34
N ILE A 191 -5.39 -15.77 15.85
CA ILE A 191 -4.10 -15.14 15.57
C ILE A 191 -3.64 -14.39 16.83
N PRO A 192 -2.51 -14.80 17.45
CA PRO A 192 -1.94 -14.08 18.59
C PRO A 192 -1.59 -12.64 18.18
N PRO A 193 -1.81 -11.63 19.05
CA PRO A 193 -1.47 -10.23 18.74
C PRO A 193 -0.01 -10.02 18.30
N VAL A 194 0.92 -10.77 18.89
CA VAL A 194 2.36 -10.76 18.54
C VAL A 194 2.60 -11.10 17.06
N LEU A 195 1.75 -11.94 16.46
CA LEU A 195 1.86 -12.33 15.06
C LEU A 195 1.46 -11.20 14.10
N VAL A 196 0.50 -10.36 14.52
CA VAL A 196 -0.02 -9.24 13.73
C VAL A 196 0.92 -8.05 13.83
N ASN A 197 1.55 -7.83 15.00
CA ASN A 197 2.58 -6.82 15.16
C ASN A 197 3.71 -6.99 14.14
N LYS A 198 4.18 -8.22 13.89
CA LYS A 198 5.18 -8.52 12.85
C LYS A 198 4.77 -8.14 11.42
N VAL A 199 3.47 -8.11 11.14
CA VAL A 199 2.90 -7.74 9.85
C VAL A 199 2.82 -6.22 9.70
N THR A 200 2.71 -5.48 10.80
CA THR A 200 2.70 -4.01 10.79
C THR A 200 4.07 -3.40 11.08
N ASP A 201 5.02 -4.16 11.61
CA ASP A 201 6.40 -3.71 11.84
C ASP A 201 7.04 -3.22 10.53
N GLU A 202 6.68 -3.84 9.40
CA GLU A 202 7.14 -3.46 8.06
C GLU A 202 6.66 -2.08 7.59
N TYR A 203 5.82 -1.39 8.37
CA TYR A 203 5.32 -0.04 8.03
C TYR A 203 6.02 1.08 8.80
N TYR A 204 6.86 0.73 9.78
CA TYR A 204 7.50 1.69 10.67
C TYR A 204 9.03 1.55 10.73
N ASN A 205 9.59 0.41 10.30
CA ASN A 205 11.04 0.17 10.35
C ASN A 205 11.67 0.21 8.96
N ILE A 206 12.72 1.02 8.78
CA ILE A 206 13.33 1.26 7.47
C ILE A 206 13.92 0.00 6.83
N ASP A 207 14.51 -0.87 7.64
CA ASP A 207 15.20 -2.07 7.16
C ASP A 207 14.21 -3.08 6.59
N THR A 208 13.08 -3.28 7.26
CA THR A 208 11.99 -4.12 6.79
C THR A 208 11.29 -3.54 5.55
N MET A 209 11.06 -2.22 5.49
CA MET A 209 10.52 -1.56 4.30
C MET A 209 11.46 -1.73 3.10
N PHE A 210 12.75 -1.40 3.28
CA PHE A 210 13.78 -1.49 2.25
C PHE A 210 13.89 -2.92 1.71
N THR A 211 14.05 -3.90 2.61
CA THR A 211 14.19 -5.31 2.22
C THR A 211 12.89 -5.89 1.65
N GLY A 212 11.73 -5.38 2.04
CA GLY A 212 10.43 -5.71 1.47
C GLY A 212 10.29 -5.31 -0.01
N VAL A 213 10.80 -4.12 -0.36
CA VAL A 213 10.89 -3.64 -1.75
C VAL A 213 11.84 -4.54 -2.54
N VAL A 214 13.06 -4.74 -2.06
CA VAL A 214 14.08 -5.58 -2.72
C VAL A 214 13.57 -7.00 -2.94
N GLY A 215 13.03 -7.63 -1.90
CA GLY A 215 12.47 -8.97 -2.01
C GLY A 215 11.29 -9.05 -2.99
N SER A 216 10.51 -7.98 -3.11
CA SER A 216 9.44 -7.92 -4.12
C SER A 216 10.00 -7.85 -5.53
N CYS A 217 11.06 -7.07 -5.76
CA CYS A 217 11.76 -7.03 -7.05
C CYS A 217 12.37 -8.39 -7.41
N CYS A 218 13.12 -9.02 -6.50
CA CYS A 218 13.71 -10.36 -6.75
C CYS A 218 12.64 -11.40 -7.09
N ARG A 219 11.46 -11.36 -6.46
CA ARG A 219 10.35 -12.28 -6.78
C ARG A 219 9.73 -12.02 -8.14
N LEU A 220 9.67 -10.76 -8.58
CA LEU A 220 9.17 -10.40 -9.91
C LEU A 220 10.19 -10.75 -11.01
N ARG A 221 11.48 -10.68 -10.69
CA ARG A 221 12.59 -10.90 -11.62
C ARG A 221 13.61 -11.89 -11.05
N PRO A 222 13.26 -13.18 -10.93
CA PRO A 222 14.14 -14.17 -10.30
C PRO A 222 15.51 -14.27 -11.00
N GLY A 223 15.55 -14.13 -12.34
CA GLY A 223 16.79 -14.17 -13.12
C GLY A 223 17.76 -13.00 -12.88
N ASP A 224 17.24 -11.85 -12.42
CA ASP A 224 18.05 -10.65 -12.14
C ASP A 224 18.34 -10.47 -10.64
N SER A 225 18.00 -11.46 -9.81
CA SER A 225 18.02 -11.31 -8.35
C SER A 225 19.37 -10.87 -7.80
N GLU A 226 20.48 -11.41 -8.31
CA GLU A 226 21.82 -11.06 -7.80
C GLU A 226 22.18 -9.62 -8.12
N ALA A 227 21.94 -9.19 -9.37
CA ALA A 227 22.14 -7.79 -9.76
C ALA A 227 21.24 -6.85 -8.95
N ILE A 228 20.01 -7.26 -8.66
CA ILE A 228 19.08 -6.50 -7.81
C ILE A 228 19.64 -6.33 -6.40
N LEU A 229 20.14 -7.41 -5.80
CA LEU A 229 20.75 -7.37 -4.48
C LEU A 229 22.02 -6.52 -4.47
N GLU A 230 22.88 -6.66 -5.48
CA GLU A 230 24.13 -5.92 -5.61
C GLU A 230 23.89 -4.42 -5.62
N PHE A 231 23.04 -3.91 -6.51
CA PHE A 231 22.77 -2.47 -6.54
C PHE A 231 22.07 -2.00 -5.26
N SER A 232 21.19 -2.82 -4.66
CA SER A 232 20.46 -2.44 -3.45
C SER A 232 21.40 -2.31 -2.25
N ARG A 233 22.39 -3.20 -2.15
CA ARG A 233 23.48 -3.11 -1.16
C ARG A 233 24.35 -1.87 -1.40
N GLY A 234 24.68 -1.59 -2.67
CA GLY A 234 25.41 -0.38 -3.06
C GLY A 234 24.69 0.90 -2.65
N TYR A 235 23.41 1.02 -3.02
CA TYR A 235 22.55 2.13 -2.64
C TYR A 235 22.49 2.30 -1.11
N ALA A 236 22.26 1.22 -0.37
CA ALA A 236 22.16 1.27 1.09
C ALA A 236 23.48 1.77 1.74
N ASN A 237 24.63 1.36 1.21
CA ASN A 237 25.94 1.79 1.69
C ASN A 237 26.20 3.28 1.42
N GLU A 238 25.86 3.74 0.21
CA GLU A 238 26.14 5.11 -0.26
C GLU A 238 25.14 6.14 0.30
N SER A 239 23.94 5.71 0.67
CA SER A 239 22.91 6.62 1.18
C SER A 239 23.33 7.29 2.49
N GLU A 240 23.35 8.62 2.50
CA GLU A 240 23.61 9.45 3.69
C GLU A 240 22.43 9.44 4.66
N LEU A 241 21.21 9.20 4.16
CA LEU A 241 20.01 9.16 4.99
C LEU A 241 19.91 7.87 5.80
N ILE A 242 20.61 6.79 5.47
CA ILE A 242 20.51 5.54 6.23
C ILE A 242 21.59 5.57 7.31
N THR A 243 21.22 5.35 8.58
CA THR A 243 22.18 5.31 9.69
C THR A 243 23.06 4.05 9.62
N ASP A 244 24.24 4.08 10.23
CA ASP A 244 25.17 2.94 10.20
C ASP A 244 24.57 1.64 10.75
N ASP A 245 23.72 1.71 11.77
CA ASP A 245 23.07 0.52 12.33
C ASP A 245 21.97 -0.01 11.41
N GLU A 246 21.21 0.87 10.74
CA GLU A 246 20.25 0.50 9.70
C GLU A 246 20.99 -0.12 8.49
N LYS A 247 22.13 0.45 8.07
CA LYS A 247 22.98 -0.12 7.00
C LYS A 247 23.40 -1.54 7.36
N LYS A 248 23.95 -1.76 8.56
CA LYS A 248 24.32 -3.10 9.03
C LYS A 248 23.13 -4.07 9.01
N SER A 249 21.95 -3.63 9.43
CA SER A 249 20.73 -4.46 9.40
C SER A 249 20.33 -4.82 7.96
N ILE A 250 20.21 -3.82 7.09
CA ILE A 250 19.84 -4.00 5.68
C ILE A 250 20.81 -4.93 4.97
N LEU A 251 22.12 -4.68 5.07
CA LEU A 251 23.14 -5.50 4.40
C LEU A 251 23.10 -6.96 4.86
N ARG A 252 22.88 -7.19 6.16
CA ARG A 252 22.71 -8.54 6.71
C ARG A 252 21.47 -9.24 6.14
N LEU A 253 20.38 -8.50 5.95
CA LEU A 253 19.14 -9.04 5.37
C LEU A 253 19.23 -9.26 3.85
N LEU A 254 20.11 -8.54 3.15
CA LEU A 254 20.33 -8.62 1.70
C LEU A 254 21.46 -9.57 1.26
N VAL A 255 21.92 -10.45 2.15
CA VAL A 255 22.86 -11.54 1.79
C VAL A 255 22.22 -12.51 0.78
N ARG A 256 20.89 -12.66 0.81
CA ARG A 256 20.11 -13.49 -0.11
C ARG A 256 18.78 -12.82 -0.43
N PRO A 257 18.09 -13.19 -1.53
CA PRO A 257 16.79 -12.61 -1.88
C PRO A 257 15.80 -12.70 -0.71
N PRO A 258 15.28 -11.56 -0.20
CA PRO A 258 14.36 -11.57 0.93
C PRO A 258 13.08 -12.35 0.62
N GLN A 259 12.74 -13.29 1.49
CA GLN A 259 11.55 -14.13 1.37
C GLN A 259 10.39 -13.53 2.16
N LEU A 260 9.16 -13.80 1.72
CA LEU A 260 7.98 -13.47 2.51
C LEU A 260 8.02 -14.26 3.83
N SER A 261 7.67 -13.62 4.94
CA SER A 261 7.57 -14.32 6.22
C SER A 261 6.55 -15.46 6.11
N GLY A 262 6.77 -16.58 6.80
CA GLY A 262 5.84 -17.71 6.80
C GLY A 262 4.43 -17.31 7.27
N ILE A 263 4.34 -16.29 8.13
CA ILE A 263 3.09 -15.67 8.59
C ILE A 263 2.36 -15.01 7.41
N TRP A 264 3.07 -14.22 6.59
CA TRP A 264 2.49 -13.60 5.40
C TRP A 264 1.98 -14.64 4.40
N ILE A 265 2.71 -15.75 4.23
CA ILE A 265 2.27 -16.87 3.38
C ILE A 265 0.99 -17.49 3.92
N LEU A 266 0.91 -17.75 5.23
CA LEU A 266 -0.29 -18.29 5.88
C LEU A 266 -1.49 -17.33 5.76
N VAL A 267 -1.28 -16.05 6.04
CA VAL A 267 -2.28 -14.98 5.94
C VAL A 267 -2.79 -14.84 4.49
N ARG A 268 -1.92 -14.92 3.48
CA ARG A 268 -2.31 -14.94 2.06
C ARG A 268 -3.12 -16.18 1.69
N LYS A 269 -2.74 -17.35 2.18
CA LYS A 269 -3.49 -18.60 1.98
C LYS A 269 -4.89 -18.51 2.59
N LEU A 270 -5.01 -18.02 3.83
CA LEU A 270 -6.29 -17.87 4.54
C LEU A 270 -7.21 -16.82 3.90
N SER A 271 -6.64 -15.77 3.30
CA SER A 271 -7.39 -14.72 2.60
C SER A 271 -7.67 -15.03 1.13
N ARG A 272 -7.24 -16.20 0.61
CA ARG A 272 -7.25 -16.54 -0.84
C ARG A 272 -6.56 -15.50 -1.73
N ASN A 273 -5.66 -14.70 -1.16
CA ASN A 273 -4.90 -13.65 -1.85
C ASN A 273 -3.54 -14.20 -2.31
N THR A 274 -3.58 -15.32 -3.05
CA THR A 274 -2.40 -16.00 -3.59
C THR A 274 -2.07 -15.49 -4.99
N GLY A 275 -1.99 -14.17 -5.17
CA GLY A 275 -1.48 -13.65 -6.44
C GLY A 275 -0.04 -14.08 -6.64
N LYS A 276 0.22 -14.73 -7.79
CA LYS A 276 1.55 -14.93 -8.32
C LYS A 276 2.20 -13.56 -8.58
#